data_AF-A0AAJ2PV17-F1
#
_entry.id   AF-A0AAJ2PV17-F1
#
_cell.length_a   1.000
_cell.length_b   1.000
_cell.length_c   1.000
_cell.angle_alpha   90.00
_cell.angle_beta   90.00
_cell.angle_gamma   90.00
#
_symmetry.space_group_name_H-M   'P 1'
#
loop_
_entity.id
_entity.type
_entity.pdbx_description
1 polymer ?
#
loop_
_entity_poly.entity_id
_entity_poly.type
_entity_poly.pdbx_seq_one_letter_code
_entity_poly.pdbx_strand_id
1 'polypeptide(L)'
;MGTERKDFNYLTTSGESCLASLSRLYMISGESTVNPEWILVDAVTAVEVHVDRTIESLVADSGISSIPIGRAFLSRYAEDMSRTWDARYQWLADGFGVKVGIEKIRQDFQVLVECRNAIVHGSGHLTRRQQSGLGKFIQLRKQLKSVLDVGVHGTVIVFSRDSAQFSLRVASSFVHGFDRTVLESSHQQGSQV
;
A
#
# COMPACT_ATOMS: atom_id res chain seq x y z
N MET A 1 -2.35 -36.85 -6.23
CA MET A 1 -0.99 -36.27 -6.19
C MET A 1 -1.15 -34.87 -5.61
N GLY A 2 -0.74 -34.68 -4.35
CA GLY A 2 -0.89 -33.41 -3.66
C GLY A 2 0.07 -32.38 -4.24
N THR A 3 -0.48 -31.33 -4.84
CA THR A 3 0.24 -30.08 -5.05
C THR A 3 0.56 -29.53 -3.66
N GLU A 4 1.81 -29.72 -3.22
CA GLU A 4 2.34 -29.03 -2.05
C GLU A 4 1.98 -27.54 -2.14
N ARG A 5 1.49 -26.96 -1.04
CA ARG A 5 1.24 -25.51 -0.84
C ARG A 5 2.53 -24.69 -0.93
N LYS A 6 3.26 -24.77 -2.04
CA LYS A 6 4.53 -24.02 -2.24
C LYS A 6 4.31 -22.51 -2.24
N ASP A 7 3.11 -22.06 -2.60
CA ASP A 7 2.85 -20.64 -2.85
C ASP A 7 2.40 -19.86 -1.60
N PHE A 8 1.98 -20.56 -0.54
CA PHE A 8 1.68 -19.94 0.75
C PHE A 8 2.93 -19.33 1.40
N ASN A 9 4.10 -19.94 1.16
CA ASN A 9 5.39 -19.39 1.59
C ASN A 9 5.72 -18.08 0.85
N TYR A 10 5.20 -17.88 -0.38
CA TYR A 10 5.53 -16.70 -1.17
C TYR A 10 4.81 -15.45 -0.62
N LEU A 11 3.54 -15.61 -0.22
CA LEU A 11 2.76 -14.55 0.44
C LEU A 11 3.45 -14.05 1.72
N THR A 12 3.90 -14.97 2.57
CA THR A 12 4.58 -14.62 3.83
C THR A 12 5.97 -14.03 3.57
N THR A 13 6.72 -14.55 2.60
CA THR A 13 8.07 -14.06 2.26
C THR A 13 8.03 -12.62 1.74
N SER A 14 7.02 -12.25 0.95
CA SER A 14 6.89 -10.87 0.45
C SER A 14 6.59 -9.88 1.58
N GLY A 15 5.69 -10.23 2.50
CA GLY A 15 5.37 -9.40 3.67
C GLY A 15 6.59 -9.21 4.58
N GLU A 16 7.32 -10.30 4.88
CA GLU A 16 8.57 -10.26 5.64
C GLU A 16 9.63 -9.38 4.96
N SER A 17 9.80 -9.50 3.65
CA SER A 17 10.74 -8.68 2.88
C SER A 17 10.37 -7.20 2.91
N CYS A 18 9.06 -6.88 2.85
CA CYS A 18 8.55 -5.53 2.99
C CYS A 18 8.85 -4.97 4.39
N LEU A 19 8.50 -5.70 5.45
CA LEU A 19 8.75 -5.30 6.84
C LEU A 19 10.25 -5.15 7.14
N ALA A 20 11.09 -6.01 6.59
CA ALA A 20 12.54 -5.89 6.69
C ALA A 20 13.05 -4.60 6.01
N SER A 21 12.46 -4.23 4.87
CA SER A 21 12.77 -2.98 4.17
C SER A 21 12.34 -1.76 4.99
N LEU A 22 11.12 -1.77 5.52
CA LEU A 22 10.62 -0.70 6.41
C LEU A 22 11.48 -0.58 7.69
N SER A 23 11.93 -1.70 8.26
CA SER A 23 12.83 -1.70 9.42
C SER A 23 14.19 -1.08 9.09
N ARG A 24 14.77 -1.36 7.92
CA ARG A 24 16.01 -0.70 7.47
C ARG A 24 15.81 0.80 7.30
N LEU A 25 14.69 1.22 6.69
CA LEU A 25 14.33 2.64 6.57
C LEU A 25 14.18 3.31 7.94
N TYR A 26 13.62 2.59 8.92
CA TYR A 26 13.49 3.10 10.29
C TYR A 26 14.85 3.38 10.93
N MET A 27 15.81 2.47 10.77
CA MET A 27 17.17 2.65 11.31
C MET A 27 17.84 3.91 10.76
N ILE A 28 17.74 4.16 9.45
CA ILE A 28 18.37 5.33 8.81
C ILE A 28 17.56 6.63 8.99
N SER A 29 16.26 6.55 9.28
CA SER A 29 15.41 7.74 9.55
C SER A 29 15.86 8.54 10.78
N GLY A 30 16.66 7.90 11.64
CA GLY A 30 17.32 8.55 12.77
C GLY A 30 18.50 9.44 12.37
N GLU A 31 19.00 9.38 11.15
CA GLU A 31 20.18 10.15 10.75
C GLU A 31 19.77 11.54 10.23
N SER A 32 20.42 12.61 10.73
CA SER A 32 20.06 13.99 10.36
C SER A 32 20.32 14.35 8.90
N THR A 33 21.04 13.51 8.16
CA THR A 33 21.42 13.71 6.76
C THR A 33 20.39 13.17 5.77
N VAL A 34 19.44 12.36 6.21
CA VAL A 34 18.46 11.72 5.33
C VAL A 34 17.19 12.56 5.23
N ASN A 35 16.75 12.85 4.00
CA ASN A 35 15.52 13.59 3.77
C ASN A 35 14.29 12.72 4.16
N PRO A 36 13.42 13.16 5.11
CA PRO A 36 12.24 12.40 5.50
C PRO A 36 11.27 12.13 4.35
N GLU A 37 11.25 12.99 3.31
CA GLU A 37 10.44 12.78 2.11
C GLU A 37 10.81 11.47 1.39
N TRP A 38 12.10 11.16 1.32
CA TRP A 38 12.59 9.96 0.63
C TRP A 38 12.21 8.70 1.40
N ILE A 39 12.33 8.74 2.74
CA ILE A 39 11.87 7.63 3.60
C ILE A 39 10.37 7.36 3.40
N LEU A 40 9.55 8.41 3.30
CA LEU A 40 8.12 8.28 3.07
C LEU A 40 7.84 7.63 1.70
N VAL A 41 8.46 8.14 0.63
CA VAL A 41 8.29 7.62 -0.73
C VAL A 41 8.72 6.15 -0.80
N ASP A 42 9.87 5.80 -0.22
CA ASP A 42 10.39 4.43 -0.22
C ASP A 42 9.50 3.49 0.60
N ALA A 43 8.95 3.96 1.73
CA ALA A 43 8.03 3.19 2.55
C ALA A 43 6.76 2.83 1.77
N VAL A 44 6.14 3.79 1.07
CA VAL A 44 4.96 3.54 0.24
C VAL A 44 5.31 2.59 -0.90
N THR A 45 6.43 2.82 -1.58
CA THR A 45 6.88 1.99 -2.71
C THR A 45 7.10 0.54 -2.30
N ALA A 46 7.71 0.29 -1.12
CA ALA A 46 7.89 -1.05 -0.59
C ALA A 46 6.54 -1.77 -0.37
N VAL A 47 5.54 -1.06 0.16
CA VAL A 47 4.20 -1.59 0.36
C VAL A 47 3.48 -1.82 -0.98
N GLU A 48 3.61 -0.91 -1.96
CA GLU A 48 3.07 -1.07 -3.32
C GLU A 48 3.59 -2.36 -3.95
N VAL A 49 4.91 -2.57 -3.93
CA VAL A 49 5.55 -3.77 -4.47
C VAL A 49 5.05 -5.04 -3.78
N HIS A 50 4.87 -5.01 -2.46
CA HIS A 50 4.35 -6.16 -1.74
C HIS A 50 2.90 -6.48 -2.11
N VAL A 51 2.02 -5.47 -2.18
CA VAL A 51 0.62 -5.67 -2.57
C VAL A 51 0.52 -6.20 -4.00
N ASP A 52 1.32 -5.66 -4.92
CA ASP A 52 1.35 -6.11 -6.32
C ASP A 52 1.77 -7.59 -6.41
N ARG A 53 2.83 -8.00 -5.70
CA ARG A 53 3.26 -9.41 -5.62
C ARG A 53 2.20 -10.32 -5.00
N THR A 54 1.50 -9.85 -3.97
CA THR A 54 0.41 -10.62 -3.35
C THR A 54 -0.73 -10.83 -4.34
N ILE A 55 -1.12 -9.79 -5.09
CA ILE A 55 -2.14 -9.91 -6.13
C ILE A 55 -1.67 -10.88 -7.23
N GLU A 56 -0.43 -10.77 -7.71
CA GLU A 56 0.15 -11.70 -8.69
C GLU A 56 0.12 -13.16 -8.21
N SER A 57 0.40 -13.38 -6.92
CA SER A 57 0.36 -14.72 -6.31
C SER A 57 -1.07 -15.26 -6.26
N LEU A 58 -2.03 -14.44 -5.83
CA LEU A 58 -3.46 -14.82 -5.82
C LEU A 58 -3.97 -15.14 -7.24
N VAL A 59 -3.54 -14.36 -8.25
CA VAL A 59 -3.84 -14.63 -9.65
C VAL A 59 -3.25 -15.97 -10.08
N ALA A 60 -2.00 -16.26 -9.74
CA ALA A 60 -1.33 -17.52 -10.07
C ALA A 60 -2.06 -18.71 -9.44
N ASP A 61 -2.43 -18.61 -8.16
CA ASP A 61 -3.09 -19.66 -7.39
C ASP A 61 -4.52 -19.95 -7.87
N SER A 62 -5.21 -18.94 -8.41
CA SER A 62 -6.57 -19.13 -8.95
C SER A 62 -6.64 -20.05 -10.17
N GLY A 63 -5.50 -20.36 -10.80
CA GLY A 63 -5.42 -21.16 -12.02
C GLY A 63 -5.92 -20.43 -13.28
N ILE A 64 -6.42 -19.19 -13.18
CA ILE A 64 -6.97 -18.44 -14.32
C ILE A 64 -5.92 -18.16 -15.41
N SER A 65 -4.65 -18.04 -15.01
CA SER A 65 -3.50 -17.82 -15.90
C SER A 65 -3.20 -19.02 -16.82
N SER A 66 -3.66 -20.23 -16.43
CA SER A 66 -3.51 -21.45 -17.23
C SER A 66 -4.45 -21.50 -18.44
N ILE A 67 -5.54 -20.72 -18.43
CA ILE A 67 -6.55 -20.70 -19.48
C ILE A 67 -6.24 -19.56 -20.47
N PRO A 68 -6.25 -19.80 -21.81
CA PRO A 68 -5.91 -18.77 -22.80
C PRO A 68 -6.74 -17.48 -22.68
N ILE A 69 -8.05 -17.59 -22.41
CA ILE A 69 -8.92 -16.43 -22.20
C ILE A 69 -8.57 -15.68 -20.91
N GLY A 70 -8.25 -16.41 -19.84
CA GLY A 70 -7.83 -15.83 -18.57
C GLY A 70 -6.53 -15.06 -18.70
N ARG A 71 -5.55 -15.61 -19.43
CA ARG A 71 -4.30 -14.91 -19.75
C ARG A 71 -4.53 -13.64 -20.57
N ALA A 72 -5.36 -13.70 -21.60
CA ALA A 72 -5.70 -12.53 -22.41
C ALA A 72 -6.37 -11.45 -21.56
N PHE A 73 -7.28 -11.84 -20.66
CA PHE A 73 -7.93 -10.94 -19.73
C PHE A 73 -6.91 -10.28 -18.79
N LEU A 74 -6.09 -11.07 -18.10
CA LEU A 74 -5.05 -10.57 -17.20
C LEU A 74 -4.09 -9.60 -17.91
N SER A 75 -3.64 -9.93 -19.13
CA SER A 75 -2.72 -9.06 -19.88
C SER A 75 -3.31 -7.68 -20.19
N ARG A 76 -4.64 -7.59 -20.31
CA ARG A 76 -5.34 -6.34 -20.60
C ARG A 76 -5.60 -5.50 -19.36
N TYR A 77 -5.75 -6.15 -18.21
CA TYR A 77 -6.10 -5.47 -16.96
C TYR A 77 -4.92 -5.30 -15.98
N ALA A 78 -3.79 -5.98 -16.20
CA ALA A 78 -2.61 -5.87 -15.34
C ALA A 78 -2.10 -4.42 -15.19
N GLU A 79 -2.16 -3.63 -16.27
CA GLU A 79 -1.80 -2.21 -16.22
C GLU A 79 -2.78 -1.37 -15.39
N ASP A 80 -4.09 -1.68 -15.47
CA ASP A 80 -5.12 -0.98 -14.69
C ASP A 80 -5.06 -1.36 -13.21
N MET A 81 -4.71 -2.62 -12.89
CA MET A 81 -4.59 -3.14 -11.54
C MET A 81 -3.57 -2.38 -10.69
N SER A 82 -2.42 -2.04 -11.28
CA SER A 82 -1.31 -1.38 -10.57
C SER A 82 -1.38 0.16 -10.63
N ARG A 83 -2.33 0.74 -11.37
CA ARG A 83 -2.38 2.18 -11.63
C ARG A 83 -2.79 3.02 -10.41
N THR A 84 -3.69 2.51 -9.58
CA THR A 84 -4.21 3.26 -8.40
C THR A 84 -4.44 2.32 -7.22
N TRP A 85 -4.44 2.88 -6.01
CA TRP A 85 -4.78 2.12 -4.80
C TRP A 85 -6.23 1.66 -4.77
N ASP A 86 -7.16 2.49 -5.27
CA ASP A 86 -8.58 2.11 -5.40
C ASP A 86 -8.74 0.90 -6.32
N ALA A 87 -8.02 0.85 -7.44
CA ALA A 87 -8.04 -0.30 -8.35
C ALA A 87 -7.52 -1.57 -7.67
N ARG A 88 -6.41 -1.49 -6.93
CA ARG A 88 -5.87 -2.63 -6.15
C ARG A 88 -6.90 -3.17 -5.17
N TYR A 89 -7.55 -2.29 -4.40
CA TYR A 89 -8.58 -2.70 -3.45
C TYR A 89 -9.79 -3.32 -4.12
N GLN A 90 -10.24 -2.77 -5.25
CA GLN A 90 -11.36 -3.34 -5.99
C GLN A 90 -11.04 -4.74 -6.50
N TRP A 91 -9.83 -4.94 -7.06
CA TRP A 91 -9.39 -6.25 -7.53
C TRP A 91 -9.28 -7.28 -6.41
N LEU A 92 -8.73 -6.89 -5.25
CA LEU A 92 -8.67 -7.74 -4.07
C LEU A 92 -10.07 -8.16 -3.61
N ALA A 93 -11.00 -7.21 -3.54
CA ALA A 93 -12.36 -7.45 -3.06
C ALA A 93 -13.19 -8.29 -4.06
N ASP A 94 -13.22 -7.91 -5.33
CA ASP A 94 -14.08 -8.53 -6.34
C ASP A 94 -13.47 -9.83 -6.89
N GLY A 95 -12.16 -9.82 -7.13
CA GLY A 95 -11.46 -10.96 -7.73
C GLY A 95 -11.17 -12.07 -6.73
N PHE A 96 -10.90 -11.72 -5.46
CA PHE A 96 -10.41 -12.67 -4.46
C PHE A 96 -11.19 -12.66 -3.14
N GLY A 97 -12.23 -11.83 -3.01
CA GLY A 97 -12.98 -11.71 -1.75
C GLY A 97 -12.18 -11.10 -0.59
N VAL A 98 -11.00 -10.53 -0.86
CA VAL A 98 -10.10 -9.94 0.14
C VAL A 98 -10.54 -8.50 0.42
N LYS A 99 -11.22 -8.30 1.54
CA LYS A 99 -11.63 -6.97 2.01
C LYS A 99 -10.62 -6.42 2.98
N VAL A 100 -9.63 -5.68 2.48
CA VAL A 100 -8.46 -5.19 3.23
C VAL A 100 -8.87 -4.45 4.52
N GLY A 101 -8.77 -5.17 5.64
CA GLY A 101 -8.61 -4.69 7.00
C GLY A 101 -9.63 -3.70 7.59
N ILE A 102 -9.36 -3.33 8.85
CA ILE A 102 -10.10 -2.32 9.61
C ILE A 102 -10.03 -0.99 8.88
N GLU A 103 -11.19 -0.36 8.65
CA GLU A 103 -11.36 0.90 7.92
C GLU A 103 -10.30 1.96 8.26
N LYS A 104 -9.94 2.08 9.55
CA LYS A 104 -8.93 3.01 10.04
C LYS A 104 -7.53 2.77 9.46
N ILE A 105 -7.05 1.53 9.40
CA ILE A 105 -5.70 1.21 8.90
C ILE A 105 -5.59 1.59 7.43
N ARG A 106 -6.62 1.26 6.64
CA ARG A 106 -6.72 1.64 5.23
C ARG A 106 -6.75 3.17 5.06
N GLN A 107 -7.53 3.88 5.86
CA GLN A 107 -7.61 5.33 5.81
C GLN A 107 -6.29 6.00 6.16
N ASP A 108 -5.62 5.57 7.24
CA ASP A 108 -4.33 6.12 7.65
C ASP A 108 -3.27 5.90 6.54
N PHE A 109 -3.26 4.72 5.92
CA PHE A 109 -2.38 4.42 4.80
C PHE A 109 -2.73 5.23 3.53
N GLN A 110 -4.01 5.50 3.26
CA GLN A 110 -4.41 6.37 2.16
C GLN A 110 -3.86 7.80 2.34
N VAL A 111 -3.81 8.31 3.56
CA VAL A 111 -3.21 9.62 3.86
C VAL A 111 -1.71 9.61 3.51
N LEU A 112 -1.02 8.50 3.79
CA LEU A 112 0.38 8.30 3.42
C LEU A 112 0.58 8.31 1.90
N VAL A 113 -0.29 7.63 1.14
CA VAL A 113 -0.30 7.64 -0.33
C VAL A 113 -0.54 9.05 -0.88
N GLU A 114 -1.49 9.80 -0.33
CA GLU A 114 -1.75 11.18 -0.73
C GLU A 114 -0.53 12.09 -0.49
N CYS A 115 0.18 11.88 0.62
CA CYS A 115 1.42 12.59 0.91
C CYS A 115 2.52 12.25 -0.12
N ARG A 116 2.72 10.96 -0.44
CA ARG A 116 3.64 10.50 -1.47
C ARG A 116 3.33 11.12 -2.84
N ASN A 117 2.05 11.19 -3.21
CA ASN A 117 1.62 11.82 -4.47
C ASN A 117 1.97 13.32 -4.52
N ALA A 118 1.87 14.02 -3.39
CA ALA A 118 2.27 15.42 -3.32
C ALA A 118 3.79 15.61 -3.43
N ILE A 119 4.59 14.73 -2.83
CA ILE A 119 6.06 14.74 -3.00
C ILE A 119 6.42 14.48 -4.47
N VAL A 120 5.94 13.37 -5.03
CA VAL A 120 6.35 12.88 -6.36
C VAL A 120 5.81 13.76 -7.50
N HIS A 121 4.55 14.20 -7.41
CA HIS A 121 3.88 14.93 -8.50
C HIS A 121 3.69 16.42 -8.23
N GLY A 122 3.77 16.84 -6.98
CA GLY A 122 3.62 18.24 -6.58
C GLY A 122 4.93 18.91 -6.19
N SER A 123 6.07 18.21 -6.27
CA SER A 123 7.39 18.74 -5.88
C SER A 123 7.37 19.33 -4.46
N GLY A 124 6.87 18.56 -3.50
CA GLY A 124 6.71 18.99 -2.09
C GLY A 124 5.50 19.90 -1.84
N HIS A 125 4.64 20.10 -2.84
CA HIS A 125 3.39 20.84 -2.70
C HIS A 125 2.19 19.91 -2.86
N LEU A 126 1.07 20.27 -2.24
CA LEU A 126 -0.20 19.61 -2.53
C LEU A 126 -0.54 19.75 -4.02
N THR A 127 -0.98 18.68 -4.65
CA THR A 127 -1.32 18.66 -6.07
C THR A 127 -2.57 19.50 -6.37
N ARG A 128 -2.76 19.92 -7.62
CA ARG A 128 -3.99 20.63 -8.04
C ARG A 128 -5.26 19.84 -7.70
N ARG A 129 -5.22 18.52 -7.82
CA ARG A 129 -6.34 17.63 -7.46
C ARG A 129 -6.64 17.69 -5.97
N GLN A 130 -5.63 17.70 -5.12
CA GLN A 130 -5.80 17.82 -3.66
C GLN A 130 -6.32 19.20 -3.24
N GLN A 131 -6.05 20.23 -4.05
CA GLN A 131 -6.53 21.59 -3.84
C GLN A 131 -7.92 21.87 -4.41
N SER A 132 -8.51 20.96 -5.19
CA SER A 132 -9.72 21.23 -6.00
C SER A 132 -11.02 21.38 -5.20
N GLY A 133 -10.95 21.51 -3.87
CA GLY A 133 -12.10 21.78 -3.01
C GLY A 133 -11.67 22.10 -1.58
N LEU A 134 -12.16 23.21 -1.02
CA LEU A 134 -11.75 23.72 0.28
C LEU A 134 -11.98 22.72 1.42
N GLY A 135 -13.12 22.03 1.44
CA GLY A 135 -13.42 21.02 2.46
C GLY A 135 -12.45 19.84 2.45
N LYS A 136 -12.19 19.28 1.25
CA LYS A 136 -11.23 18.17 1.06
C LYS A 136 -9.81 18.59 1.43
N PHE A 137 -9.42 19.81 1.04
CA PHE A 137 -8.13 20.38 1.40
C PHE A 137 -7.95 20.53 2.92
N ILE A 138 -8.94 21.10 3.62
CA ILE A 138 -8.89 21.25 5.09
C ILE A 138 -8.82 19.89 5.78
N GLN A 139 -9.60 18.91 5.29
CA GLN A 139 -9.61 17.56 5.83
C GLN A 139 -8.26 16.86 5.62
N LEU A 140 -7.71 16.90 4.40
CA LEU A 140 -6.40 16.32 4.09
C LEU A 140 -5.31 16.96 4.97
N ARG A 141 -5.31 18.29 5.13
CA ARG A 141 -4.37 18.98 6.02
C ARG A 141 -4.45 18.48 7.47
N LYS A 142 -5.67 18.31 8.01
CA LYS A 142 -5.87 17.76 9.36
C LYS A 142 -5.34 16.33 9.45
N GLN A 143 -5.64 15.50 8.46
CA GLN A 143 -5.19 14.11 8.40
C GLN A 143 -3.66 13.99 8.29
N LEU A 144 -3.02 14.76 7.41
CA LEU A 144 -1.56 14.81 7.29
C LEU A 144 -0.91 15.14 8.64
N LYS A 145 -1.46 16.12 9.38
CA LYS A 145 -0.94 16.46 10.70
C LYS A 145 -1.20 15.38 11.74
N SER A 146 -2.42 14.82 11.81
CA SER A 146 -2.77 13.86 12.86
C SER A 146 -2.20 12.45 12.64
N VAL A 147 -2.04 12.04 11.38
CA VAL A 147 -1.60 10.68 11.02
C VAL A 147 -0.08 10.63 10.81
N LEU A 148 0.49 11.64 10.15
CA LEU A 148 1.89 11.64 9.71
C LEU A 148 2.75 12.71 10.37
N ASP A 149 2.21 13.51 11.30
CA ASP A 149 2.87 14.70 11.85
C ASP A 149 3.35 15.71 10.78
N VAL A 150 2.73 15.70 9.60
CA VAL A 150 3.13 16.55 8.48
C VAL A 150 2.44 17.92 8.56
N GLY A 151 3.24 18.98 8.48
CA GLY A 151 2.76 20.36 8.39
C GLY A 151 2.34 20.74 6.97
N VAL A 152 1.39 21.67 6.86
CA VAL A 152 1.03 22.29 5.58
C VAL A 152 0.92 23.81 5.76
N HIS A 153 1.74 24.54 4.99
CA HIS A 153 1.81 26.01 4.98
C HIS A 153 1.39 26.53 3.60
N GLY A 154 0.17 27.06 3.49
CA GLY A 154 -0.43 27.33 2.19
C GLY A 154 -0.61 26.01 1.43
N THR A 155 0.17 25.81 0.37
CA THR A 155 0.22 24.55 -0.40
C THR A 155 1.50 23.75 -0.17
N VAL A 156 2.47 24.29 0.56
CA VAL A 156 3.77 23.67 0.83
C VAL A 156 3.63 22.65 1.94
N ILE A 157 4.18 21.46 1.74
CA ILE A 157 4.25 20.41 2.75
C ILE A 157 5.57 20.54 3.51
N VAL A 158 5.51 20.46 4.84
CA VAL A 158 6.67 20.57 5.72
C VAL A 158 6.78 19.31 6.55
N PHE A 159 7.91 18.62 6.39
CA PHE A 159 8.21 17.38 7.09
C PHE A 159 9.04 17.64 8.34
N SER A 160 8.68 16.98 9.42
CA SER A 160 9.52 16.84 10.61
C SER A 160 10.30 15.52 10.54
N ARG A 161 11.28 15.33 11.42
CA ARG A 161 11.93 14.03 11.60
C ARG A 161 10.92 12.97 12.06
N ASP A 162 9.97 13.37 12.89
CA ASP A 162 8.90 12.49 13.35
C ASP A 162 8.04 12.04 12.18
N SER A 163 7.82 12.88 11.14
CA SER A 163 7.03 12.50 9.98
C SER A 163 7.50 11.20 9.29
N ALA A 164 8.81 10.97 9.22
CA ALA A 164 9.37 9.73 8.68
C ALA A 164 9.00 8.50 9.55
N GLN A 165 9.14 8.62 10.87
CA GLN A 165 8.82 7.54 11.81
C GLN A 165 7.32 7.21 11.80
N PHE A 166 6.46 8.25 11.79
CA PHE A 166 5.02 8.07 11.69
C PHE A 166 4.62 7.39 10.37
N SER A 167 5.25 7.77 9.26
CA SER A 167 5.03 7.15 7.95
C SER A 167 5.38 5.66 7.95
N LEU A 168 6.54 5.29 8.51
CA LEU A 168 6.96 3.89 8.62
C LEU A 168 6.02 3.09 9.51
N ARG A 169 5.56 3.66 10.63
CA ARG A 169 4.58 3.00 11.50
C ARG A 169 3.26 2.75 10.78
N VAL A 170 2.76 3.72 10.02
CA VAL A 170 1.53 3.58 9.22
C VAL A 170 1.71 2.49 8.15
N ALA A 171 2.83 2.50 7.42
CA ALA A 171 3.17 1.48 6.44
C ALA A 171 3.23 0.06 7.06
N SER A 172 3.97 -0.13 8.16
CA SER A 172 4.05 -1.42 8.84
C SER A 172 2.70 -1.89 9.38
N SER A 173 1.90 -0.99 9.96
CA SER A 173 0.56 -1.32 10.44
C SER A 173 -0.35 -1.78 9.30
N PHE A 174 -0.23 -1.14 8.14
CA PHE A 174 -0.95 -1.54 6.93
C PHE A 174 -0.54 -2.93 6.47
N VAL A 175 0.76 -3.22 6.35
CA VAL A 175 1.26 -4.54 5.93
C VAL A 175 0.74 -5.64 6.85
N HIS A 176 0.83 -5.46 8.17
CA HIS A 176 0.29 -6.44 9.11
C HIS A 176 -1.22 -6.65 8.98
N GLY A 177 -1.99 -5.56 8.82
CA GLY A 177 -3.44 -5.65 8.64
C GLY A 177 -3.83 -6.29 7.30
N PHE A 178 -3.08 -5.99 6.25
CA PHE A 178 -3.25 -6.53 4.91
C PHE A 178 -2.97 -8.03 4.88
N ASP A 179 -1.79 -8.46 5.33
CA ASP A 179 -1.38 -9.87 5.36
C ASP A 179 -2.37 -10.71 6.16
N ARG A 180 -2.77 -10.23 7.34
CA ARG A 180 -3.78 -10.91 8.16
C ARG A 180 -5.08 -11.14 7.38
N THR A 181 -5.56 -10.11 6.68
CA THR A 181 -6.80 -10.20 5.89
C THR A 181 -6.65 -11.22 4.76
N VAL A 182 -5.54 -11.18 4.01
CA VAL A 182 -5.26 -12.10 2.90
C VAL A 182 -5.22 -13.54 3.40
N LEU A 183 -4.55 -13.79 4.53
CA LEU A 183 -4.47 -15.11 5.15
C LEU A 183 -5.85 -15.61 5.59
N GLU A 184 -6.65 -14.78 6.26
CA GLU A 184 -8.01 -15.13 6.70
C GLU A 184 -8.93 -15.47 5.51
N SER A 185 -8.88 -14.68 4.43
CA SER A 185 -9.65 -14.93 3.21
C SER A 185 -9.24 -16.21 2.48
N SER A 186 -7.94 -16.52 2.45
CA SER A 186 -7.42 -17.74 1.80
C SER A 186 -7.89 -19.03 2.49
N HIS A 187 -8.07 -19.00 3.82
CA HIS A 187 -8.57 -20.15 4.57
C HIS A 187 -10.07 -20.44 4.31
N GLN A 188 -10.87 -19.41 4.04
CA GLN A 188 -12.30 -19.56 3.77
C GLN A 188 -12.58 -20.23 2.41
N GLN A 189 -11.77 -19.93 1.40
CA GLN A 189 -11.92 -20.53 0.07
C GLN A 189 -11.58 -22.02 0.05
N GLY A 190 -10.59 -22.45 0.84
CA GLY A 190 -10.17 -23.85 0.92
C GLY A 190 -11.16 -24.79 1.64
N SER A 191 -12.20 -24.27 2.31
CA SER A 191 -13.20 -25.06 3.02
C SER A 191 -14.50 -25.28 2.23
N GLN A 192 -14.62 -24.70 1.03
CA GLN A 192 -15.82 -24.79 0.18
C GLN A 192 -15.65 -25.72 -1.04
N VAL A 193 -14.51 -26.42 -1.15
CA VAL A 193 -14.19 -27.38 -2.21
C VAL A 193 -13.95 -28.75 -1.58
#